data_AF-A0A920N8Y8-F1
#
_entry.id   AF-A0A920N8Y8-F1
#
_cell.length_a   1.000
_cell.length_b   1.000
_cell.length_c   1.000
_cell.angle_alpha   90.00
_cell.angle_beta   90.00
_cell.angle_gamma   90.00
#
_symmetry.space_group_name_H-M   'P 1'
#
loop_
_entity.id
_entity.type
_entity.pdbx_description
1 polymer ?
#
loop_
_entity_poly.entity_id
_entity_poly.type
_entity_poly.pdbx_seq_one_letter_code
_entity_poly.pdbx_strand_id
1 'polypeptide(L)' 'MLLGGACRDKIRVYANGWSDGSRWDEAFLADKAVQTIEKGFTALKFDPIPGPWRTFY' A
#
# COMPACT_ATOMS: atom_id res chain seq x y z
N MET A 1 11.73 -21.31 -21.72
CA MET A 1 11.25 -20.15 -20.92
C MET A 1 11.65 -18.86 -21.62
N LEU A 2 10.72 -17.92 -21.86
CA LEU A 2 10.98 -16.69 -22.66
C LEU A 2 11.79 -15.62 -21.91
N LEU A 3 11.69 -15.57 -20.57
CA LEU A 3 12.34 -14.55 -19.75
C LEU A 3 13.69 -14.98 -19.14
N GLY A 4 14.23 -16.13 -19.56
CA GLY A 4 15.53 -16.61 -19.08
C GLY A 4 15.51 -17.41 -17.77
N GLY A 5 14.33 -17.80 -17.29
CA GLY A 5 14.20 -18.59 -16.05
C GLY A 5 13.89 -17.74 -14.81
N ALA A 6 13.56 -18.41 -13.70
CA ALA A 6 13.25 -17.72 -12.44
C ALA A 6 14.54 -17.22 -11.77
N CYS A 7 14.62 -15.93 -11.45
CA CYS A 7 15.76 -15.34 -10.72
C CYS A 7 15.62 -15.42 -9.19
N ARG A 8 14.41 -15.73 -8.68
CA ARG A 8 14.10 -15.91 -7.26
C ARG A 8 12.77 -16.62 -7.08
N ASP A 9 12.58 -17.25 -5.93
CA ASP A 9 11.36 -18.03 -5.63
C ASP A 9 10.21 -17.19 -5.08
N LYS A 10 10.51 -16.01 -4.50
CA LYS A 10 9.52 -15.12 -3.88
C LYS A 10 9.79 -13.66 -4.23
N ILE A 11 8.72 -12.88 -4.36
CA ILE A 11 8.75 -11.44 -4.60
C ILE A 11 8.11 -10.75 -3.39
N ARG A 12 8.80 -9.77 -2.81
CA ARG A 12 8.20 -8.93 -1.76
C ARG A 12 7.22 -7.95 -2.41
N VAL A 13 6.10 -7.74 -1.73
CA VAL A 13 5.05 -6.80 -2.14
C VAL A 13 4.87 -5.74 -1.06
N TYR A 14 4.31 -4.60 -1.45
CA TYR A 14 3.84 -3.57 -0.53
C TYR A 14 2.31 -3.54 -0.53
N ALA A 15 1.71 -3.13 0.59
CA ALA A 15 0.27 -2.92 0.69
C ALA A 15 -0.10 -1.53 0.17
N ASN A 16 -1.08 -1.47 -0.73
CA ASN A 16 -1.71 -0.24 -1.20
C ASN A 16 -3.21 -0.27 -0.89
N GLY A 17 -3.84 0.89 -0.67
CA GLY A 17 -5.27 0.99 -0.39
C GLY A 17 -5.68 0.63 1.04
N TRP A 18 -4.72 0.56 1.97
CA TRP A 18 -4.97 0.19 3.37
C TRP A 18 -5.48 1.35 4.24
N SER A 19 -5.20 2.59 3.83
CA SER A 19 -5.38 3.79 4.66
C SER A 19 -6.80 4.35 4.69
N ASP A 20 -7.75 3.79 3.91
CA ASP A 20 -9.12 4.31 3.75
C ASP A 20 -9.10 5.83 3.48
N GLY A 21 -8.86 6.19 2.21
CA GLY A 21 -8.57 7.57 1.74
C GLY A 21 -9.66 8.63 1.97
N SER A 22 -10.65 8.34 2.82
CA SER A 22 -11.76 9.21 3.18
C SER A 22 -11.58 9.93 4.52
N ARG A 23 -10.67 9.50 5.41
CA ARG A 23 -10.50 10.08 6.75
C ARG A 23 -9.05 10.37 7.13
N TRP A 24 -8.73 11.65 7.29
CA TRP A 24 -7.45 12.17 7.79
C TRP A 24 -7.42 12.24 9.32
N ASP A 25 -7.76 11.14 9.98
CA ASP A 25 -7.61 11.00 11.43
C ASP A 25 -6.35 10.18 11.75
N GLU A 26 -5.41 10.79 12.47
CA GLU A 26 -4.09 10.20 12.76
C GLU A 26 -4.21 8.89 13.53
N ALA A 27 -5.09 8.84 14.54
CA ALA A 27 -5.28 7.66 15.37
C ALA A 27 -5.82 6.48 14.54
N PHE A 28 -6.80 6.75 13.68
CA PHE A 28 -7.34 5.76 12.76
C PHE A 28 -6.31 5.29 11.73
N LEU A 29 -5.51 6.19 11.14
CA LEU A 29 -4.44 5.81 10.21
C LEU A 29 -3.38 4.94 10.90
N ALA A 30 -2.99 5.27 12.13
CA ALA A 30 -2.04 4.46 12.89
C ALA A 30 -2.59 3.05 13.15
N ASP A 31 -3.85 2.91 13.56
CA ASP A 31 -4.52 1.62 13.77
C ASP A 31 -4.58 0.79 12.46
N LYS A 32 -4.93 1.42 11.34
CA LYS A 32 -4.93 0.75 10.02
C LYS A 32 -3.54 0.31 9.56
N ALA A 33 -2.50 1.08 9.88
CA ALA A 33 -1.13 0.71 9.57
C ALA A 33 -0.72 -0.54 10.36
N VAL A 34 -1.01 -0.58 11.66
CA VAL A 34 -0.73 -1.74 12.52
C VAL A 34 -1.46 -2.99 12.01
N GLN A 35 -2.77 -2.91 11.74
CA GLN A 35 -3.54 -4.02 11.18
C GLN A 35 -2.99 -4.53 9.83
N THR A 36 -2.39 -3.64 9.04
CA THR A 36 -1.78 -4.01 7.76
C THR A 36 -0.45 -4.73 7.95
N ILE A 37 0.34 -4.33 8.95
CA ILE A 37 1.58 -5.01 9.36
C ILE A 37 1.26 -6.41 9.92
N GLU A 38 0.22 -6.54 10.73
CA GLU A 38 -0.23 -7.82 11.29
C GLU A 38 -0.65 -8.84 10.20
N LYS A 39 -1.05 -8.38 9.01
CA LYS A 39 -1.30 -9.23 7.84
C LYS A 39 -0.01 -9.74 7.17
N GLY A 40 1.16 -9.35 7.66
CA GLY A 40 2.48 -9.78 7.18
C GLY A 40 3.12 -8.85 6.15
N PHE A 41 2.53 -7.68 5.88
CA PHE A 41 3.16 -6.67 5.04
C PHE A 41 4.29 -5.95 5.78
N THR A 42 5.38 -5.72 5.07
CA THR A 42 6.56 -5.00 5.59
C THR A 42 6.80 -3.66 4.89
N ALA A 43 5.92 -3.30 3.94
CA ALA A 43 5.96 -2.05 3.20
C ALA A 43 4.53 -1.57 2.92
N LEU A 44 4.26 -0.29 3.14
CA LEU A 44 2.95 0.33 3.04
C LEU A 44 3.05 1.57 2.14
N LYS A 45 2.09 1.74 1.23
CA LYS A 45 1.90 2.95 0.42
C LYS A 45 0.53 3.55 0.74
N PHE A 46 0.48 4.85 0.99
CA PHE A 46 -0.76 5.59 1.19
C PHE A 46 -0.65 6.98 0.56
N ASP A 47 -1.79 7.61 0.30
CA ASP A 47 -1.89 8.87 -0.41
C ASP A 47 -2.19 9.99 0.59
N PRO A 48 -1.21 10.81 1.03
CA PRO A 48 -1.39 11.73 2.14
C PRO A 48 -2.23 12.97 1.88
N ILE A 49 -2.61 13.18 0.62
CA ILE A 49 -3.25 14.39 0.14
C ILE A 49 -4.57 14.00 -0.53
N PRO A 50 -5.72 14.50 -0.06
CA PRO A 50 -7.02 14.18 -0.65
C PRO A 50 -7.22 14.90 -1.98
N GLY A 51 -8.09 14.34 -2.82
CA GLY A 51 -8.43 14.88 -4.13
C GLY A 51 -7.85 14.05 -5.29
N PRO A 52 -8.27 14.33 -6.53
CA PRO A 52 -7.76 13.60 -7.68
C PRO A 52 -6.28 13.94 -7.90
N TRP A 53 -5.45 12.91 -8.01
CA TRP A 53 -4.06 13.04 -8.44
C TRP A 53 -3.93 13.51 -9.91
N ARG A 54 -5.04 13.64 -10.64
CA ARG A 54 -5.09 14.07 -12.04
C ARG A 54 -5.99 15.31 -12.17
N THR A 55 -5.51 16.30 -12.93
CA THR A 55 -6.20 17.58 -13.15
C THR A 55 -7.19 17.58 -14.32
N PHE A 56 -7.34 16.48 -15.06
CA PHE A 56 -8.21 16.41 -16.25
C PHE A 56 -9.02 15.10 -16.26
N TYR A 57 -10.28 15.18 -16.69
CA TYR A 57 -11.23 14.06 -16.84
C TYR A 57 -11.20 13.49 -18.26
#